data_AF-A0A6N7W3M1-F1
#
_entry.id   AF-A0A6N7W3M1-F1
#
_cell.length_a   1.000
_cell.length_b   1.000
_cell.length_c   1.000
_cell.angle_alpha   90.00
_cell.angle_beta   90.00
_cell.angle_gamma   90.00
#
_symmetry.space_group_name_H-M   'P 1'
#
loop_
_entity.id
_entity.type
_entity.pdbx_description
1 polymer ?
#
loop_
_entity_poly.entity_id
_entity_poly.type
_entity_poly.pdbx_seq_one_letter_code
_entity_poly.pdbx_strand_id
1 'polypeptide(L)'
;MEARDSLNRLIAALENHYDVARGSGVIQVDALDAAEERLRDAFFTYDDILFTQYGVELPFEMLDDDDDDDDDDVVLVDDDNED
;
A
#
# COMPACT_ATOMS: atom_id res chain seq x y z
N MET A 1 -10.36 2.09 -18.94
CA MET A 1 -11.39 1.67 -17.96
C MET A 1 -10.75 0.90 -16.80
N GLU A 2 -9.60 0.27 -17.01
CA GLU A 2 -8.96 -0.62 -16.05
C GLU A 2 -8.52 0.07 -14.76
N ALA A 3 -8.09 1.34 -14.78
CA ALA A 3 -7.63 2.02 -13.56
C ALA A 3 -8.71 2.17 -12.48
N ARG A 4 -9.97 2.40 -12.88
CA ARG A 4 -11.07 2.49 -11.90
C ARG A 4 -11.40 1.12 -11.32
N ASP A 5 -11.30 0.08 -12.13
CA ASP A 5 -11.58 -1.29 -11.71
C ASP A 5 -10.48 -1.83 -10.81
N SER A 6 -9.20 -1.56 -11.10
CA SER A 6 -8.08 -1.90 -10.23
C SER A 6 -8.12 -1.12 -8.92
N LEU A 7 -8.50 0.16 -8.93
CA LEU A 7 -8.76 0.91 -7.69
C LEU A 7 -9.85 0.26 -6.83
N ASN A 8 -10.97 -0.15 -7.43
CA ASN A 8 -12.04 -0.82 -6.70
C ASN A 8 -11.57 -2.17 -6.11
N ARG A 9 -10.67 -2.90 -6.81
CA ARG A 9 -10.06 -4.13 -6.30
C ARG A 9 -9.14 -3.86 -5.10
N LEU A 10 -8.32 -2.81 -5.16
CA LEU A 10 -7.47 -2.40 -4.03
C LEU A 10 -8.31 -2.04 -2.80
N ILE A 11 -9.39 -1.26 -2.98
CA ILE A 11 -10.31 -0.93 -1.89
C ILE A 11 -10.93 -2.20 -1.28
N ALA A 12 -11.40 -3.13 -2.11
CA ALA A 12 -11.97 -4.38 -1.62
C ALA A 12 -10.95 -5.26 -0.87
N ALA A 13 -9.69 -5.26 -1.30
CA ALA A 13 -8.62 -5.99 -0.62
C ALA A 13 -8.30 -5.37 0.76
N LEU A 14 -8.27 -4.03 0.86
CA LEU A 14 -8.12 -3.31 2.13
C LEU A 14 -9.25 -3.64 3.11
N GLU A 15 -10.50 -3.64 2.63
CA GLU A 15 -11.67 -4.01 3.42
C GLU A 15 -11.58 -5.46 3.93
N ASN A 16 -11.18 -6.40 3.05
CA ASN A 16 -11.00 -7.80 3.43
C ASN A 16 -9.89 -7.99 4.46
N HIS A 17 -8.74 -7.34 4.27
CA HIS A 17 -7.64 -7.37 5.22
C HIS A 17 -8.08 -6.85 6.59
N TYR A 18 -8.78 -5.72 6.64
CA TYR A 18 -9.34 -5.18 7.89
C TYR A 18 -10.34 -6.16 8.54
N ASP A 19 -11.22 -6.76 7.76
CA ASP A 19 -12.23 -7.71 8.27
C ASP A 19 -11.59 -8.99 8.85
N VAL A 20 -10.49 -9.46 8.28
CA VAL A 20 -9.71 -10.59 8.81
C VAL A 20 -8.94 -10.16 10.06
N ALA A 21 -8.25 -9.02 10.02
CA ALA A 21 -7.47 -8.49 11.14
C ALA A 21 -8.33 -8.19 12.38
N ARG A 22 -9.55 -7.67 12.20
CA ARG A 22 -10.48 -7.41 13.31
C ARG A 22 -11.10 -8.68 13.89
N GLY A 23 -11.00 -9.81 13.20
CA GLY A 23 -11.64 -11.07 13.57
C GLY A 23 -11.30 -11.44 15.00
N SER A 24 -12.28 -11.32 15.90
CA SER A 24 -12.14 -11.53 17.33
C SER A 24 -11.99 -13.03 17.66
N GLY A 25 -10.78 -13.58 17.53
CA GLY A 25 -10.49 -15.00 17.80
C GLY A 25 -9.00 -15.34 17.68
N VAL A 26 -8.68 -16.64 17.68
CA VAL A 26 -7.34 -17.13 17.27
C VAL A 26 -7.12 -16.63 15.86
N ILE A 27 -6.10 -15.79 15.65
CA ILE A 27 -5.72 -15.33 14.31
C ILE A 27 -5.53 -16.59 13.47
N GLN A 28 -6.40 -16.76 12.48
CA GLN A 28 -6.16 -17.74 11.44
C GLN A 28 -5.03 -17.14 10.62
N VAL A 29 -3.79 -17.43 11.03
CA VAL A 29 -2.57 -16.89 10.41
C VAL A 29 -2.65 -17.09 8.90
N ASP A 30 -3.06 -18.27 8.45
CA ASP A 30 -3.32 -18.58 7.04
C ASP A 30 -4.32 -17.63 6.35
N ALA A 31 -5.35 -17.18 7.06
CA ALA A 31 -6.34 -16.26 6.51
C ALA A 31 -5.82 -14.82 6.44
N LEU A 32 -4.99 -14.42 7.41
CA LEU A 32 -4.32 -13.13 7.40
C LEU A 32 -3.29 -13.08 6.28
N ASP A 33 -2.42 -14.08 6.18
CA ASP A 33 -1.41 -14.20 5.11
C ASP A 33 -2.08 -14.15 3.72
N ALA A 34 -3.19 -14.87 3.54
CA ALA A 34 -3.94 -14.84 2.27
C ALA A 34 -4.67 -13.51 2.01
N ALA A 35 -4.98 -12.73 3.05
CA ALA A 35 -5.55 -11.39 2.88
C ALA A 35 -4.45 -10.38 2.56
N GLU A 36 -3.28 -10.50 3.18
CA GLU A 36 -2.09 -9.71 2.88
C GLU A 36 -1.59 -9.94 1.45
N GLU A 37 -1.46 -11.19 1.00
CA GLU A 37 -1.04 -11.50 -0.37
C GLU A 37 -1.97 -10.86 -1.41
N ARG A 38 -3.30 -10.94 -1.18
CA ARG A 38 -4.29 -10.29 -2.05
C ARG A 38 -4.18 -8.77 -2.03
N LEU A 39 -3.89 -8.19 -0.87
CA LEU A 39 -3.69 -6.75 -0.75
C LEU A 39 -2.44 -6.30 -1.51
N ARG A 40 -1.32 -7.03 -1.36
CA ARG A 40 -0.07 -6.76 -2.09
C ARG A 40 -0.27 -6.84 -3.61
N ASP A 41 -0.91 -7.90 -4.10
CA ASP A 41 -1.21 -8.07 -5.53
C ASP A 41 -2.11 -6.95 -6.09
N ALA A 42 -3.16 -6.59 -5.35
CA ALA A 42 -4.07 -5.52 -5.75
C ALA A 42 -3.39 -4.15 -5.75
N PHE A 43 -2.47 -3.91 -4.80
CA PHE A 43 -1.66 -2.70 -4.75
C PHE A 43 -0.77 -2.58 -5.99
N PHE A 44 0.08 -3.58 -6.27
CA PHE A 44 0.99 -3.56 -7.42
C PHE A 44 0.23 -3.45 -8.74
N THR A 45 -0.88 -4.17 -8.87
CA THR A 45 -1.74 -4.08 -10.06
C THR A 45 -2.30 -2.67 -10.26
N TYR A 46 -2.73 -1.99 -9.18
CA TYR A 46 -3.26 -0.64 -9.30
C TYR A 46 -2.16 0.36 -9.67
N ASP A 47 -0.99 0.28 -9.03
CA ASP A 47 0.16 1.14 -9.30
C ASP A 47 0.65 1.01 -10.76
N ASP A 48 0.87 -0.22 -11.24
CA ASP A 48 1.29 -0.49 -12.62
C ASP A 48 0.28 0.05 -13.66
N ILE A 49 -1.02 -0.11 -13.39
CA ILE A 49 -2.07 0.41 -14.27
C ILE A 49 -2.11 1.94 -14.24
N LEU A 50 -1.92 2.56 -13.07
CA LEU A 50 -1.91 4.01 -12.91
C LEU A 50 -0.75 4.62 -13.69
N PHE A 51 0.43 4.01 -13.57
CA PHE A 51 1.62 4.39 -14.31
C PHE A 51 1.45 4.18 -15.82
N THR A 52 0.96 3.02 -16.24
CA THR A 52 0.77 2.70 -17.66
C THR A 52 -0.25 3.62 -18.34
N GLN A 53 -1.33 4.00 -17.67
CA GLN A 53 -2.39 4.81 -18.27
C GLN A 53 -2.14 6.31 -18.20
N TYR A 54 -1.51 6.80 -17.12
CA TYR A 54 -1.42 8.23 -16.84
C TYR A 54 0.01 8.72 -16.64
N GLY A 55 1.00 7.83 -16.55
CA GLY A 55 2.38 8.17 -16.21
C GLY A 55 2.52 8.69 -14.78
N VAL A 56 1.64 8.24 -13.88
CA VAL A 56 1.59 8.66 -12.48
C VAL A 56 1.82 7.45 -11.58
N GLU A 57 2.76 7.58 -10.66
CA GLU A 57 3.07 6.61 -9.62
C GLU A 57 2.37 7.01 -8.31
N LEU A 58 2.17 6.03 -7.42
CA LEU A 58 1.66 6.33 -6.08
C LEU A 58 2.70 7.09 -5.25
N PRO A 59 2.27 7.98 -4.33
CA PRO A 59 3.19 8.70 -3.44
C PRO A 59 3.69 7.84 -2.28
N PHE A 60 3.43 6.53 -2.30
CA PHE A 60 3.87 5.55 -1.33
C PHE A 60 4.03 4.22 -2.04
N GLU A 61 4.96 3.42 -1.53
CA GLU A 61 5.35 2.12 -2.05
C GLU A 61 5.29 1.10 -0.91
N MET A 62 5.23 -0.19 -1.24
CA MET A 62 5.25 -1.22 -0.20
C MET A 62 6.68 -1.37 0.30
N LEU A 63 6.82 -1.42 1.62
CA LEU A 63 8.06 -1.82 2.25
C LEU A 63 8.37 -3.24 1.80
N ASP A 64 9.52 -3.44 1.17
CA ASP A 64 10.00 -4.80 0.95
C ASP A 64 10.39 -5.38 2.31
N ASP A 65 10.14 -6.66 2.55
CA ASP A 65 10.47 -7.33 3.82
C ASP A 65 12.00 -7.35 4.10
N ASP A 66 12.81 -6.87 3.14
CA ASP A 66 14.27 -6.71 3.21
C ASP A 66 14.72 -5.24 3.48
N ASP A 67 13.83 -4.24 3.44
CA ASP A 67 14.15 -2.82 3.72
C ASP A 67 14.08 -2.53 5.24
N ASP A 68 14.95 -3.21 5.98
CA ASP A 68 15.30 -2.92 7.38
C ASP A 68 16.37 -1.79 7.46
N ASP A 69 16.44 -0.91 6.45
CA ASP A 69 17.40 0.20 6.39
C ASP A 69 16.70 1.55 6.66
N ASP A 70 16.96 2.07 7.86
CA ASP A 70 16.68 3.41 8.37
C ASP A 70 17.11 4.54 7.40
N ASP A 71 16.31 4.87 6.37
CA ASP A 71 16.46 6.12 5.62
C ASP A 71 15.30 7.09 5.93
N ASP A 72 15.20 7.44 7.22
CA ASP A 72 14.57 8.68 7.70
C ASP A 72 15.41 9.91 7.28
N ASP A 73 15.66 10.08 5.98
CA ASP A 73 16.22 11.33 5.44
C ASP A 73 15.10 12.38 5.30
N VAL A 74 14.51 12.72 6.45
CA VAL A 74 13.69 13.92 6.62
C VAL A 74 14.58 15.14 6.45
N VAL A 75 14.64 15.65 5.21
CA VAL A 75 15.27 16.94 4.93
C VAL A 75 14.48 18.02 5.65
N LEU A 76 14.92 18.39 6.85
CA LEU A 76 14.42 19.56 7.56
C LEU A 76 14.83 20.78 6.73
N VAL A 77 13.88 21.29 5.95
CA VAL A 77 14.01 22.60 5.31
C VAL A 77 13.97 23.62 6.44
N ASP A 78 15.15 24.06 6.87
CA ASP A 78 15.29 25.19 7.78
C ASP A 78 14.85 26.43 7.01
N ASP A 79 13.58 26.80 7.18
CA ASP A 79 13.01 28.07 6.73
C ASP A 79 13.60 29.16 7.62
N ASP A 80 14.86 29.50 7.37
CA ASP A 80 15.52 30.69 7.93
C ASP A 80 14.93 31.92 7.22
N ASN A 81 13.68 32.20 7.56
CA ASN A 81 12.95 33.41 7.24
C ASN A 81 13.21 34.42 8.36
N GLU A 82 14.37 35.08 8.33
CA GLU A 82 14.67 36.24 9.16
C GLU A 82 14.92 37.50 8.29
N ASP A 83 13.91 38.37 8.26
CA ASP A 83 13.83 39.83 7.94
C ASP A 83 14.62 40.44 6.75
#